data_AF-A0A8T0YQL7-F1
#
_entry.id   AF-A0A8T0YQL7-F1
#
_cell.length_a   1.000
_cell.length_b   1.000
_cell.length_c   1.000
_cell.angle_alpha   90.00
_cell.angle_beta   90.00
_cell.angle_gamma   90.00
#
_symmetry.space_group_name_H-M   'P 1'
#
loop_
_entity.id
_entity.type
_entity.pdbx_description
1 polymer ?
#
loop_
_entity_poly.entity_id
_entity_poly.type
_entity_poly.pdbx_seq_one_letter_code
_entity_poly.pdbx_strand_id
1 'polypeptide(L)' 'VNLIVRALSAGYARLISLRLKEGFVASDDGLEMRTSVYVQNPKVFCECMKWKHKEVEQKWKVYYDMAPAVD' A
#
# COMPACT_ATOMS: atom_id res chain seq x y z
N VAL A 1 -0.80 12.51 -9.46
CA VAL A 1 -1.64 11.29 -9.28
C VAL A 1 -1.75 11.01 -7.79
N ASN A 2 -2.96 10.75 -7.30
CA ASN A 2 -3.16 10.40 -5.89
C ASN A 2 -2.94 8.89 -5.71
N LEU A 3 -2.17 8.55 -4.69
CA LEU A 3 -1.83 7.20 -4.31
C LEU A 3 -2.39 6.91 -2.92
N ILE A 4 -2.90 5.70 -2.78
CA ILE A 4 -3.30 5.12 -1.52
C ILE A 4 -2.33 3.98 -1.24
N VAL A 5 -1.63 4.06 -0.11
CA VAL A 5 -0.70 3.03 0.36
C VAL A 5 -1.32 2.39 1.59
N ARG A 6 -1.42 1.06 1.59
CA ARG A 6 -2.01 0.30 2.69
C ARG A 6 -0.96 -0.58 3.35
N ALA A 7 -0.83 -0.46 4.65
CA ALA A 7 0.04 -1.29 5.47
C ALA A 7 -0.68 -2.55 5.93
N LEU A 8 0.06 -3.65 6.08
CA LEU A 8 -0.45 -4.91 6.62
C LEU A 8 -0.68 -4.84 8.14
N SER A 9 0.17 -4.09 8.85
CA SER A 9 0.10 -3.94 10.30
C SER A 9 0.66 -2.58 10.73
N ALA A 10 0.41 -2.18 11.97
CA ALA A 10 0.90 -0.92 12.54
C ALA A 10 2.44 -0.80 12.50
N GLY A 11 3.17 -1.90 12.69
CA GLY A 11 4.63 -1.91 12.57
C GLY A 11 5.11 -1.55 11.17
N TYR A 12 4.50 -2.15 10.14
CA TYR A 12 4.78 -1.79 8.75
C TYR A 12 4.29 -0.39 8.41
N ALA A 13 3.16 0.04 8.95
CA ALA A 13 2.62 1.39 8.74
C ALA A 13 3.61 2.47 9.20
N ARG A 14 4.24 2.27 10.37
CA ARG A 14 5.30 3.14 10.86
C ARG A 14 6.52 3.16 9.93
N LEU A 15 6.94 2.01 9.41
CA LEU A 15 8.08 1.97 8.48
C LEU A 15 7.77 2.64 7.14
N ILE A 16 6.56 2.46 6.61
CA ILE A 16 6.12 3.06 5.36
C ILE A 16 6.03 4.59 5.50
N SER A 17 5.41 5.08 6.57
CA SER A 17 5.25 6.53 6.80
C SER A 17 6.58 7.28 6.87
N LEU A 18 7.63 6.67 7.44
CA LEU A 18 8.99 7.22 7.44
C LEU A 18 9.62 7.38 6.04
N ARG A 19 9.06 6.72 5.02
CA ARG A 19 9.52 6.78 3.63
C ARG A 19 8.62 7.62 2.73
N LEU A 20 7.44 8.02 3.20
CA LEU A 20 6.55 8.86 2.42
C LEU A 20 7.04 10.31 2.42
N LYS A 21 6.74 11.02 1.32
CA LYS A 21 6.99 12.44 1.23
C LYS A 21 6.15 13.19 2.26
N GLU A 22 6.70 14.27 2.80
CA GLU A 22 5.99 15.20 3.67
C GLU A 22 4.64 15.63 3.06
N GLY A 23 3.62 15.73 3.91
CA GLY A 23 2.24 16.10 3.52
C GLY A 23 1.32 14.93 3.16
N PHE A 24 1.71 13.67 3.40
CA PHE A 24 0.78 12.55 3.32
C PHE A 24 -0.25 12.61 4.46
N VAL A 25 -1.44 12.08 4.23
CA VAL A 25 -2.52 11.99 5.22
C VAL A 25 -2.72 10.53 5.59
N ALA A 26 -2.70 10.20 6.88
CA ALA A 26 -3.03 8.86 7.36
C ALA A 26 -4.51 8.77 7.76
N SER A 27 -5.11 7.59 7.64
CA SER A 27 -6.38 7.25 8.28
C SER A 27 -6.25 7.20 9.81
N ASP A 28 -7.39 7.16 10.51
CA ASP A 28 -7.43 7.13 11.98
C ASP A 28 -6.72 5.88 12.55
N ASP A 29 -6.82 4.74 11.88
CA ASP A 29 -6.10 3.50 12.24
C ASP A 29 -4.62 3.50 11.83
N GLY A 30 -4.19 4.53 11.08
CA GLY A 30 -2.84 4.68 10.57
C GLY A 30 -2.45 3.66 9.50
N LEU A 31 -3.35 2.81 9.02
CA LEU A 31 -3.02 1.74 8.07
C LEU A 31 -3.13 2.18 6.62
N GLU A 32 -3.93 3.21 6.32
CA GLU A 32 -4.04 3.81 5.01
C GLU A 32 -3.33 5.16 4.99
N MET A 33 -2.42 5.36 4.03
CA MET A 33 -1.75 6.63 3.79
C MET A 33 -2.08 7.14 2.39
N ARG A 34 -2.56 8.37 2.31
CA ARG A 34 -2.87 9.07 1.08
C ARG A 34 -1.76 10.06 0.77
N THR A 35 -1.19 9.95 -0.42
CA THR A 35 -0.12 10.82 -0.88
C THR A 35 -0.30 11.16 -2.35
N SER A 36 0.46 12.13 -2.85
CA SER A 36 0.41 12.56 -4.24
C SER A 36 1.80 12.51 -4.86
N VAL A 37 1.87 11.93 -6.06
CA VAL A 37 3.11 11.87 -6.85
C VAL A 37 2.97 12.62 -8.15
N TYR A 38 4.05 13.27 -8.55
CA TYR A 38 4.19 13.82 -9.90
C TYR A 38 4.74 12.74 -10.83
N VAL A 39 4.09 12.53 -11.97
CA VAL A 39 4.49 11.54 -12.96
C VAL A 39 4.31 12.12 -14.36
N GLN A 40 5.25 11.82 -15.26
CA GLN A 40 5.23 12.36 -16.63
C GLN A 40 4.14 11.72 -17.49
N ASN A 41 3.88 10.42 -17.32
CA ASN A 41 2.83 9.69 -18.03
C ASN A 41 1.83 9.07 -17.04
N PRO A 42 0.77 9.81 -16.64
CA PRO A 42 -0.18 9.34 -15.64
C PRO A 42 -0.99 8.13 -16.11
N LYS A 43 -1.25 7.99 -17.42
CA LYS A 43 -2.01 6.86 -17.96
C LYS A 43 -1.27 5.54 -17.75
N VAL A 44 -0.02 5.46 -18.23
CA VAL A 44 0.82 4.26 -18.08
C VAL A 44 1.08 3.99 -16.60
N PHE A 45 1.37 5.03 -15.81
CA PHE A 45 1.55 4.87 -14.37
C PHE A 45 0.33 4.24 -13.69
N CYS A 46 -0.88 4.71 -13.99
CA CYS A 46 -2.11 4.14 -13.45
C CYS A 46 -2.34 2.68 -13.90
N GLU A 47 -2.00 2.32 -15.13
CA GLU A 47 -2.07 0.94 -15.61
C GLU A 47 -1.09 0.02 -14.85
N CYS A 48 0.16 0.47 -14.64
CA CYS A 48 1.13 -0.25 -13.82
C CYS A 48 0.67 -0.40 -12.37
N MET A 49 0.11 0.66 -11.77
CA MET A 49 -0.39 0.62 -10.40
C MET A 49 -1.59 -0.34 -10.25
N LYS A 50 -2.49 -0.41 -11.25
CA LYS A 50 -3.58 -1.40 -11.27
C LYS A 50 -3.04 -2.83 -11.33
N TRP A 51 -2.03 -3.09 -12.17
CA TRP A 51 -1.39 -4.40 -12.21
C TRP A 51 -0.73 -4.73 -10.87
N LYS A 52 0.01 -3.78 -10.29
CA LYS A 52 0.69 -3.99 -9.00
C LYS A 52 -0.28 -4.23 -7.85
N HIS A 53 -1.40 -3.50 -7.83
CA HIS A 53 -2.46 -3.71 -6.84
C HIS A 53 -2.96 -5.16 -6.86
N LYS A 54 -3.26 -5.70 -8.05
CA LYS A 54 -3.72 -7.09 -8.19
C LYS A 54 -2.68 -8.10 -7.67
N GLU A 55 -1.40 -7.90 -7.98
CA GLU A 55 -0.33 -8.76 -7.44
C GLU A 55 -0.27 -8.71 -5.91
N VAL A 56 -0.35 -7.52 -5.31
CA VAL A 56 -0.28 -7.35 -3.85
C VAL A 56 -1.48 -7.99 -3.17
N GLU A 57 -2.67 -7.78 -3.71
CA GLU A 57 -3.92 -8.36 -3.21
C GLU A 57 -3.88 -9.89 -3.24
N GLN A 58 -3.35 -10.49 -4.32
CA GLN A 58 -3.13 -11.94 -4.39
C GLN A 58 -2.15 -12.43 -3.33
N LYS A 59 -1.04 -11.73 -3.11
CA LYS A 59 -0.06 -12.09 -2.07
C LYS A 59 -0.63 -11.99 -0.66
N TRP A 60 -1.43 -10.96 -0.40
CA TRP A 60 -2.13 -10.81 0.88
C TRP A 60 -3.11 -11.95 1.10
N LYS A 61 -3.89 -12.30 0.07
CA LYS A 61 -4.81 -13.44 0.13
C LYS A 61 -4.07 -14.73 0.46
N VAL A 62 -2.97 -15.03 -0.25
CA VAL A 62 -2.13 -16.22 0.03
C VAL A 62 -1.61 -16.21 1.48
N TYR A 63 -1.15 -15.06 1.97
CA TYR A 63 -0.67 -14.93 3.35
C TYR A 63 -1.76 -15.20 4.39
N TYR A 64 -2.97 -14.69 4.19
CA TYR A 64 -4.09 -14.88 5.11
C TYR A 64 -4.76 -16.26 4.99
N ASP A 65 -4.73 -16.86 3.80
CA ASP A 65 -5.25 -18.20 3.55
C ASP A 65 -4.30 -19.31 4.05
N MET A 66 -3.04 -18.99 4.36
CA MET A 66 -2.13 -19.94 5.01
C MET A 66 -2.67 -20.29 6.41
N ALA A 67 -3.04 -21.56 6.59
CA ALA A 67 -3.41 -22.08 7.90
C ALA A 67 -2.25 -21.85 8.89
N PRO A 68 -2.53 -21.46 10.15
CA PRO A 68 -1.49 -21.31 11.16
C PRO A 68 -0.71 -22.62 11.28
N ALA A 69 0.61 -22.57 11.12
CA ALA A 69 1.47 -23.75 11.26
C ALA A 69 1.69 -24.18 12.73
N VAL A 70 0.77 -23.81 13.62
CA VAL A 70 0.82 -24.09 15.05
C VAL A 70 -0.35 -24.99 15.43
N ASP A 71 -0.04 -26.28 15.55
CA ASP A 71 -0.70 -27.22 16.48
C ASP A 71 -0.13 -27.01 17.89
#